data_AF-A0A948MFG1-F1
#
_entry.id   AF-A0A948MFG1-F1
#
_cell.length_a   1.000
_cell.length_b   1.000
_cell.length_c   1.000
_cell.angle_alpha   90.00
_cell.angle_beta   90.00
_cell.angle_gamma   90.00
#
_symmetry.space_group_name_H-M   'P 1'
#
loop_
_entity.id
_entity.type
_entity.pdbx_description
1 polymer ?
#
loop_
_entity_poly.entity_id
_entity_poly.type
_entity_poly.pdbx_seq_one_letter_code
_entity_poly.pdbx_strand_id
1 'polypeptide(L)'
;MKKSFTLIELIVVIAIIAILAAIIAPNAFKAIEKAKIARVMAEVKVVKTAALSYNADTGQWPPDFDSIHPARLINSFLADDDGTGNPVPGWDGPYVEKWNPHPWGGHLSWQCENNAAWWDNKSGCWVFLNDDRPWTGPLSNDNNGKVPVAVMFRIDEMVDGGDINGNGLLDEGNVREATATGELNFLLAEF
;
A
#
# COMPACT_ATOMS: atom_id res chain seq x y z
N MET A 1 39.22 -26.20 38.53
CA MET A 1 37.95 -26.05 39.28
C MET A 1 36.93 -25.43 38.33
N LYS A 2 35.86 -26.14 37.96
CA LYS A 2 34.78 -25.55 37.14
C LYS A 2 33.92 -24.69 38.06
N LYS A 3 33.77 -23.39 37.76
CA LYS A 3 32.81 -22.52 38.45
C LYS A 3 31.41 -22.97 38.04
N SER A 4 30.64 -23.46 39.01
CA SER A 4 29.23 -23.81 38.81
C SER A 4 28.40 -22.54 38.91
N PHE A 5 27.63 -22.25 37.87
CA PHE A 5 26.71 -21.10 37.81
C PHE A 5 25.58 -21.31 38.83
N THR A 6 25.22 -20.29 39.60
CA THR A 6 24.12 -20.41 40.57
C THR A 6 22.78 -20.08 39.90
N LEU A 7 21.72 -20.73 40.37
CA LEU A 7 20.37 -20.51 39.85
C LEU A 7 19.88 -19.07 40.15
N ILE A 8 20.35 -18.48 41.25
CA ILE A 8 20.03 -17.09 41.61
C ILE A 8 20.70 -16.07 40.68
N GLU A 9 21.94 -16.30 40.24
CA GLU A 9 22.60 -15.43 39.26
C GLU A 9 21.83 -15.39 37.95
N LEU A 10 21.31 -16.54 37.50
CA LEU A 10 20.49 -16.59 36.29
C LEU A 10 19.15 -15.85 36.47
N ILE A 11 18.50 -15.98 37.64
CA ILE A 11 17.23 -15.30 37.93
C ILE A 11 17.37 -13.78 37.93
N VAL A 12 18.45 -13.24 38.53
CA VAL A 12 18.67 -11.79 38.55
C VAL A 12 18.91 -11.25 37.14
N VAL A 13 19.65 -11.99 36.31
CA VAL A 13 19.93 -11.59 34.92
C VAL A 13 18.65 -11.55 34.08
N ILE A 14 17.81 -12.58 34.14
CA ILE A 14 16.53 -12.58 33.39
C ILE A 14 15.57 -11.50 33.89
N ALA A 15 15.59 -11.17 35.19
CA ALA A 15 14.78 -10.10 35.76
C ALA A 15 15.19 -8.73 35.21
N ILE A 16 16.49 -8.45 35.11
CA ILE A 16 17.00 -7.20 34.52
C ILE A 16 16.66 -7.13 33.03
N ILE A 17 16.84 -8.23 32.27
CA ILE A 17 16.48 -8.29 30.85
C ILE A 17 14.98 -8.02 30.65
N ALA A 18 14.12 -8.59 31.49
CA ALA A 18 12.67 -8.38 31.40
C ALA A 18 12.26 -6.92 31.63
N ILE A 19 12.87 -6.23 32.61
CA ILE A 19 12.61 -4.81 32.87
C ILE A 19 13.04 -3.95 31.69
N LEU A 20 14.24 -4.20 31.15
CA LEU A 20 14.74 -3.46 29.98
C LEU A 20 13.88 -3.71 28.74
N ALA A 21 13.49 -4.96 28.50
CA ALA A 21 12.62 -5.32 27.38
C ALA A 21 11.25 -4.65 27.50
N ALA A 22 10.66 -4.57 28.70
CA ALA A 22 9.37 -3.93 28.93
C ALA A 22 9.36 -2.43 28.56
N ILE A 23 10.46 -1.73 28.79
CA ILE A 23 10.60 -0.30 28.45
C ILE A 23 10.81 -0.11 26.94
N ILE A 24 11.62 -0.97 26.32
CA ILE A 24 12.03 -0.81 24.92
C ILE A 24 10.95 -1.29 23.95
N ALA A 25 10.27 -2.41 24.26
CA ALA A 25 9.31 -3.06 23.38
C ALA A 25 8.24 -2.12 22.79
N PRO A 26 7.48 -1.31 23.57
CA PRO A 26 6.45 -0.45 23.00
C PRO A 26 7.00 0.61 22.04
N ASN A 27 8.18 1.16 22.33
CA ASN A 27 8.82 2.15 21.46
C ASN A 27 9.34 1.50 20.16
N ALA A 28 9.87 0.28 20.25
CA ALA A 28 10.29 -0.48 19.08
C ALA A 28 9.11 -0.76 18.13
N PHE A 29 7.95 -1.18 18.65
CA PHE A 29 6.76 -1.41 17.83
C PHE A 29 6.29 -0.14 17.10
N LYS A 30 6.24 1.00 17.80
CA LYS A 30 5.90 2.30 17.19
C LYS A 30 6.88 2.71 16.09
N ALA A 31 8.17 2.46 16.29
CA ALA A 31 9.20 2.77 15.31
C ALA A 31 9.08 1.89 14.05
N ILE A 32 8.82 0.59 14.23
CA ILE A 32 8.57 -0.36 13.14
C ILE A 32 7.34 0.09 12.33
N GLU A 33 6.24 0.43 12.99
CA GLU A 33 5.03 0.90 12.33
C GLU A 33 5.28 2.18 11.51
N LYS A 34 5.99 3.17 12.09
CA LYS A 34 6.36 4.39 11.37
C LYS A 34 7.24 4.09 10.15
N ALA A 35 8.16 3.14 10.26
CA ALA A 35 9.01 2.71 9.13
C ALA A 35 8.20 2.03 8.03
N LYS A 36 7.20 1.22 8.37
CA LYS A 36 6.27 0.61 7.41
C LYS A 36 5.49 1.67 6.63
N ILE A 37 4.95 2.67 7.32
CA ILE A 37 4.23 3.78 6.68
C ILE A 37 5.15 4.56 5.74
N ALA A 38 6.34 4.93 6.21
CA ALA A 38 7.30 5.69 5.41
C ALA A 38 7.69 4.93 4.13
N ARG A 39 7.83 3.60 4.21
CA ARG A 39 8.09 2.76 3.05
C ARG A 39 6.95 2.81 2.03
N VAL A 40 5.71 2.66 2.47
CA VAL A 40 4.55 2.72 1.57
C VAL A 40 4.41 4.09 0.92
N MET A 41 4.61 5.17 1.67
CA MET A 41 4.59 6.53 1.12
C MET A 41 5.68 6.75 0.06
N ALA A 42 6.83 6.09 0.19
CA ALA A 42 7.86 6.11 -0.85
C ALA A 42 7.44 5.30 -2.08
N GLU A 43 6.85 4.12 -1.88
CA GLU A 43 6.33 3.28 -2.97
C GLU A 43 5.22 4.00 -3.77
N VAL A 44 4.28 4.69 -3.11
CA VAL A 44 3.24 5.49 -3.77
C VAL A 44 3.84 6.61 -4.64
N LYS A 45 4.90 7.29 -4.17
CA LYS A 45 5.60 8.31 -4.96
C LYS A 45 6.31 7.73 -6.18
N VAL A 46 6.86 6.53 -6.05
CA VAL A 46 7.45 5.80 -7.19
C VAL A 46 6.37 5.48 -8.21
N VAL A 47 5.22 4.95 -7.79
CA VAL A 47 4.08 4.68 -8.68
C VAL A 47 3.57 5.96 -9.36
N LYS A 48 3.45 7.06 -8.62
CA LYS A 48 3.09 8.37 -9.18
C LYS A 48 4.02 8.80 -10.31
N THR A 49 5.32 8.69 -10.06
CA THR A 49 6.36 9.08 -11.02
C THR A 49 6.34 8.15 -12.24
N ALA A 50 6.14 6.85 -12.02
CA ALA A 50 6.01 5.87 -13.09
C ALA A 50 4.78 6.13 -13.97
N ALA A 51 3.61 6.42 -13.37
CA ALA A 51 2.40 6.78 -14.09
C ALA A 51 2.57 8.04 -14.94
N LEU A 52 3.22 9.08 -14.38
CA LEU A 52 3.52 10.31 -15.12
C LEU A 52 4.49 10.07 -16.27
N SER A 53 5.51 9.22 -16.09
CA SER A 53 6.47 8.88 -17.13
C SER A 53 5.83 8.06 -18.24
N TYR A 54 5.02 7.06 -17.86
CA TYR A 54 4.22 6.27 -18.81
C TYR A 54 3.31 7.18 -19.65
N ASN A 55 2.65 8.16 -19.04
CA ASN A 55 1.81 9.11 -19.76
C ASN A 55 2.62 10.03 -20.68
N ALA A 56 3.80 10.47 -20.25
CA ALA A 56 4.68 11.30 -21.08
C ALA A 56 5.14 10.57 -22.35
N ASP A 57 5.42 9.27 -22.25
CA ASP A 57 5.97 8.49 -23.35
C ASP A 57 4.88 7.94 -24.29
N THR A 58 3.78 7.46 -23.73
CA THR A 58 2.70 6.78 -24.48
C THR A 58 1.54 7.71 -24.84
N GLY A 59 1.43 8.87 -24.18
CA GLY A 59 0.32 9.80 -24.32
C GLY A 59 -0.99 9.35 -23.65
N GLN A 60 -0.98 8.21 -22.96
CA GLN A 60 -2.14 7.64 -22.27
C GLN A 60 -1.78 7.24 -20.84
N TRP A 61 -2.77 7.18 -19.96
CA TRP A 61 -2.54 6.70 -18.59
C TRP A 61 -2.36 5.17 -18.58
N PRO A 62 -1.57 4.63 -17.64
CA PRO A 62 -1.35 3.20 -17.54
C PRO A 62 -2.68 2.48 -17.31
N PRO A 63 -2.89 1.30 -17.93
CA PRO A 63 -4.08 0.50 -17.67
C PRO A 63 -4.15 0.14 -16.19
N ASP A 64 -5.38 -0.03 -15.69
CA ASP A 64 -5.63 -0.42 -14.31
C ASP A 64 -4.86 -1.68 -13.96
N PHE A 65 -4.23 -1.67 -12.80
CA PHE A 65 -3.55 -2.81 -12.24
C PHE A 65 -4.15 -3.09 -10.88
N ASP A 66 -5.15 -3.97 -10.86
CA ASP A 66 -5.87 -4.33 -9.65
C ASP A 66 -6.50 -5.72 -9.74
N SER A 67 -6.66 -6.36 -8.57
CA SER A 67 -7.26 -7.69 -8.38
C SER A 67 -8.68 -7.79 -8.92
N ILE A 68 -9.42 -6.68 -8.97
CA ILE A 68 -10.82 -6.65 -9.40
C ILE A 68 -10.96 -6.85 -10.92
N HIS A 69 -9.91 -6.56 -11.69
CA HIS A 69 -9.95 -6.56 -13.16
C HIS A 69 -9.00 -7.62 -13.73
N PRO A 70 -9.41 -8.91 -13.78
CA PRO A 70 -8.54 -10.04 -14.14
C PRO A 70 -8.05 -10.05 -15.61
N ALA A 71 -8.50 -9.12 -16.44
CA ALA A 71 -7.96 -8.94 -17.79
C ALA A 71 -6.61 -8.22 -17.79
N ARG A 72 -6.32 -7.39 -16.77
CA ARG A 72 -5.20 -6.44 -16.76
C ARG A 72 -4.08 -6.86 -15.81
N LEU A 73 -3.82 -8.16 -15.78
CA LEU A 73 -2.89 -8.77 -14.85
C LEU A 73 -1.42 -8.58 -15.25
N ILE A 74 -1.08 -7.47 -15.87
CA ILE A 74 0.30 -7.17 -16.25
C ILE A 74 0.60 -5.79 -15.72
N ASN A 75 1.63 -5.71 -14.88
CA ASN A 75 2.12 -4.44 -14.38
C ASN A 75 2.74 -3.69 -15.57
N SER A 76 1.99 -2.73 -16.11
CA SER A 76 2.38 -1.92 -17.28
C SER A 76 3.59 -1.00 -17.02
N PHE A 77 4.00 -0.87 -15.75
CA PHE A 77 5.27 -0.25 -15.40
C PHE A 77 6.49 -1.17 -15.56
N LEU A 78 6.28 -2.47 -15.61
CA LEU A 78 7.33 -3.48 -15.76
C LEU A 78 7.37 -4.14 -17.13
N ALA A 79 6.26 -4.11 -17.87
CA ALA A 79 6.14 -4.73 -19.17
C ALA A 79 5.40 -3.82 -20.16
N ASP A 80 5.79 -3.93 -21.42
CA ASP A 80 5.15 -3.28 -22.55
C ASP A 80 3.82 -3.97 -22.87
N ASP A 81 2.76 -3.60 -22.13
CA ASP A 81 1.43 -4.18 -22.26
C ASP A 81 0.34 -3.14 -21.91
N ASP A 82 -0.71 -3.09 -22.71
CA ASP A 82 -1.89 -2.22 -22.55
C ASP A 82 -2.98 -2.80 -21.63
N GLY A 83 -2.70 -3.93 -20.97
CA GLY A 83 -3.64 -4.69 -20.15
C GLY A 83 -4.53 -5.62 -20.99
N THR A 84 -4.25 -5.79 -22.28
CA THR A 84 -4.97 -6.71 -23.18
C THR A 84 -4.03 -7.70 -23.89
N GLY A 85 -2.74 -7.72 -23.54
CA GLY A 85 -1.75 -8.56 -24.22
C GLY A 85 -1.10 -7.89 -25.42
N ASN A 86 -1.34 -6.60 -25.65
CA ASN A 86 -0.81 -5.86 -26.79
C ASN A 86 0.27 -4.85 -26.35
N PRO A 87 1.36 -4.70 -27.13
CA PRO A 87 2.35 -3.66 -26.91
C PRO A 87 1.75 -2.25 -26.99
N VAL A 88 2.27 -1.34 -26.18
CA VAL A 88 1.85 0.05 -26.11
C VAL A 88 2.76 0.90 -26.99
N PRO A 89 2.22 1.59 -28.01
CA PRO A 89 3.02 2.51 -28.81
C PRO A 89 3.67 3.60 -27.95
N GLY A 90 4.99 3.79 -28.13
CA GLY A 90 5.75 4.81 -27.41
C GLY A 90 6.24 4.37 -26.03
N TRP A 91 6.00 3.13 -25.59
CA TRP A 91 6.52 2.63 -24.33
C TRP A 91 8.07 2.62 -24.34
N ASP A 92 8.70 3.28 -23.36
CA ASP A 92 10.16 3.35 -23.16
C ASP A 92 10.55 2.86 -21.75
N GLY A 93 9.72 2.00 -21.16
CA GLY A 93 9.94 1.45 -19.83
C GLY A 93 11.10 0.44 -19.75
N PRO A 94 11.28 -0.24 -18.60
CA PRO A 94 10.36 -0.25 -17.46
C PRO A 94 10.42 1.04 -16.64
N TYR A 95 9.26 1.49 -16.17
CA TYR A 95 9.10 2.71 -15.36
C TYR A 95 9.34 2.49 -13.86
N VAL A 96 9.43 1.22 -13.44
CA VAL A 96 9.85 0.81 -12.09
C VAL A 96 10.84 -0.35 -12.17
N GLU A 97 11.78 -0.43 -11.24
CA GLU A 97 12.77 -1.53 -11.24
C GLU A 97 12.17 -2.87 -10.81
N LYS A 98 11.22 -2.82 -9.87
CA LYS A 98 10.61 -4.01 -9.28
C LYS A 98 9.28 -3.69 -8.61
N TRP A 99 8.39 -4.68 -8.61
CA TRP A 99 7.15 -4.65 -7.84
C TRP A 99 7.30 -5.45 -6.56
N ASN A 100 7.09 -4.81 -5.40
CA ASN A 100 7.22 -5.47 -4.10
C ASN A 100 5.88 -5.43 -3.36
N PRO A 101 5.57 -6.45 -2.54
CA PRO A 101 4.47 -6.38 -1.62
C PRO A 101 4.70 -5.31 -0.55
N HIS A 102 3.62 -4.66 -0.12
CA HIS A 102 3.69 -3.68 0.97
C HIS A 102 3.88 -4.37 2.34
N PRO A 103 4.28 -3.65 3.40
CA PRO A 103 4.75 -4.24 4.67
C PRO A 103 3.72 -4.98 5.54
N TRP A 104 2.46 -5.03 5.11
CA TRP A 104 1.37 -5.74 5.78
C TRP A 104 0.91 -6.99 5.02
N GLY A 105 1.53 -7.29 3.87
CA GLY A 105 1.06 -8.31 2.94
C GLY A 105 0.04 -7.70 1.98
N GLY A 106 0.09 -8.10 0.71
CA GLY A 106 -0.67 -7.45 -0.37
C GLY A 106 0.23 -6.68 -1.31
N HIS A 107 -0.32 -5.76 -2.11
CA HIS A 107 0.41 -4.97 -3.09
C HIS A 107 -0.18 -3.57 -3.27
N LEU A 108 0.61 -2.65 -3.84
CA LEU A 108 -0.01 -1.45 -4.38
C LEU A 108 -0.81 -1.85 -5.61
N SER A 109 -1.89 -1.16 -5.90
CA SER A 109 -2.67 -1.30 -7.12
C SER A 109 -2.99 0.10 -7.64
N TRP A 110 -3.37 0.26 -8.90
CA TRP A 110 -3.76 1.57 -9.42
C TRP A 110 -4.90 1.46 -10.41
N GLN A 111 -5.67 2.53 -10.48
CA GLN A 111 -6.78 2.67 -11.41
C GLN A 111 -6.71 4.06 -12.02
N CYS A 112 -6.82 4.13 -13.34
CA CYS A 112 -6.81 5.38 -14.08
C CYS A 112 -8.07 5.45 -14.93
N GLU A 113 -9.01 6.28 -14.48
CA GLU A 113 -10.28 6.46 -15.18
C GLU A 113 -10.28 7.78 -15.96
N ASN A 114 -10.33 7.66 -17.29
CA ASN A 114 -10.51 8.80 -18.20
C ASN A 114 -11.97 9.30 -18.21
N ASN A 115 -12.90 8.53 -17.66
CA ASN A 115 -14.30 8.90 -17.48
C ASN A 115 -14.57 9.11 -15.98
N ALA A 116 -15.72 9.69 -15.65
CA ALA A 116 -16.17 9.86 -14.29
C ALA A 116 -16.23 8.49 -13.57
N ALA A 117 -15.31 8.28 -12.62
CA ALA A 117 -15.28 7.12 -11.76
C ALA A 117 -16.64 6.93 -11.10
N TRP A 118 -17.15 5.70 -11.04
CA TRP A 118 -18.51 5.44 -10.53
C TRP A 118 -18.69 5.84 -9.06
N TRP A 119 -17.59 5.99 -8.34
CA TRP A 119 -17.53 6.22 -6.90
C TRP A 119 -17.37 7.70 -6.52
N ASP A 120 -16.87 8.56 -7.41
CA ASP A 120 -16.71 10.00 -7.12
C ASP A 120 -17.08 10.94 -8.28
N ASN A 121 -17.49 10.37 -9.41
CA ASN A 121 -17.75 11.06 -10.67
C ASN A 121 -16.58 11.94 -11.16
N LYS A 122 -15.34 11.65 -10.75
CA LYS A 122 -14.15 12.38 -11.20
C LYS A 122 -13.36 11.55 -12.19
N SER A 123 -12.59 12.24 -13.04
CA SER A 123 -11.58 11.60 -13.87
C SER A 123 -10.22 11.81 -13.21
N GLY A 124 -9.46 10.73 -13.11
CA GLY A 124 -8.22 10.76 -12.35
C GLY A 124 -7.50 9.43 -12.35
N CYS A 125 -6.33 9.44 -11.73
CA CYS A 125 -5.58 8.23 -11.41
C CYS A 125 -5.46 8.10 -9.91
N TRP A 126 -5.72 6.91 -9.39
CA TRP A 126 -5.64 6.58 -7.98
C TRP A 126 -4.71 5.39 -7.76
N VAL A 127 -4.03 5.40 -6.61
CA VAL A 127 -3.25 4.26 -6.11
C VAL A 127 -3.94 3.70 -4.88
N PHE A 128 -4.08 2.39 -4.83
CA PHE A 128 -4.70 1.65 -3.76
C PHE A 128 -3.63 0.86 -3.01
N LEU A 129 -3.78 0.79 -1.69
CA LEU A 129 -3.10 -0.24 -0.88
C LEU A 129 -4.02 -1.44 -0.79
N ASN A 130 -3.80 -2.42 -1.66
CA ASN A 130 -4.64 -3.59 -1.75
C ASN A 130 -4.07 -4.71 -0.86
N ASP A 131 -4.85 -5.22 0.10
CA ASP A 131 -4.44 -6.29 1.01
C ASP A 131 -4.47 -7.69 0.36
N ASP A 132 -5.11 -7.80 -0.81
CA ASP A 132 -5.12 -8.98 -1.65
C ASP A 132 -3.72 -9.27 -2.20
N ARG A 133 -3.40 -10.56 -2.40
CA ARG A 133 -2.19 -10.91 -3.16
C ARG A 133 -2.38 -10.50 -4.62
N PRO A 134 -1.30 -10.09 -5.32
CA PRO A 134 -1.37 -10.04 -6.77
C PRO A 134 -1.92 -11.37 -7.31
N TRP A 135 -2.86 -11.31 -8.25
CA TRP A 135 -3.42 -12.48 -8.94
C TRP A 135 -4.48 -13.31 -8.21
N THR A 136 -4.98 -12.85 -7.08
CA THR A 136 -6.20 -13.42 -6.49
C THR A 136 -7.39 -12.64 -7.05
N GLY A 137 -8.23 -13.27 -7.88
CA GLY A 137 -9.27 -12.56 -8.65
C GLY A 137 -10.27 -11.75 -7.79
N PRO A 138 -11.23 -11.04 -8.43
CA PRO A 138 -12.09 -9.97 -7.86
C PRO A 138 -12.88 -10.28 -6.57
N LEU A 139 -12.85 -11.52 -6.09
CA LEU A 139 -13.64 -12.04 -4.97
C LEU A 139 -12.77 -12.68 -3.89
N SER A 140 -11.46 -12.53 -3.94
CA SER A 140 -10.55 -13.06 -2.93
C SER A 140 -10.56 -12.17 -1.69
N ASN A 141 -11.61 -12.26 -0.89
CA ASN A 141 -11.63 -11.66 0.45
C ASN A 141 -10.75 -12.43 1.46
N ASP A 142 -9.58 -12.90 1.04
CA ASP A 142 -8.61 -13.46 1.97
C ASP A 142 -7.88 -12.29 2.64
N ASN A 143 -8.58 -11.62 3.57
CA ASN A 143 -8.09 -10.51 4.42
C ASN A 143 -6.93 -10.95 5.35
N ASN A 144 -5.93 -11.63 4.82
CA ASN A 144 -4.80 -12.18 5.52
C ASN A 144 -3.65 -11.16 5.57
N GLY A 145 -3.80 -10.02 4.86
CA GLY A 145 -2.89 -8.87 4.79
C GLY A 145 -3.44 -7.58 5.40
N LYS A 146 -4.31 -7.63 6.42
CA LYS A 146 -5.00 -6.44 6.96
C LYS A 146 -4.02 -5.31 7.28
N VAL A 147 -4.11 -4.20 6.54
CA VAL A 147 -3.54 -2.93 6.97
C VAL A 147 -4.27 -2.52 8.25
N PRO A 148 -3.57 -2.29 9.38
CA PRO A 148 -4.25 -1.92 10.60
C PRO A 148 -5.02 -0.60 10.41
N VAL A 149 -6.27 -0.53 10.84
CA VAL A 149 -7.10 0.68 10.73
C VAL A 149 -6.42 1.92 11.32
N ALA A 150 -5.68 1.76 12.44
CA ALA A 150 -4.90 2.83 13.04
C ALA A 150 -3.76 3.36 12.15
N VAL A 151 -3.22 2.53 11.27
CA VAL A 151 -2.22 2.92 10.27
C VAL A 151 -2.87 3.74 9.16
N MET A 152 -4.06 3.34 8.70
CA MET A 152 -4.79 4.05 7.66
C MET A 152 -5.08 5.50 8.06
N PHE A 153 -5.61 5.71 9.27
CA PHE A 153 -5.83 7.06 9.81
C PHE A 153 -4.56 7.91 9.92
N ARG A 154 -3.41 7.28 10.22
CA ARG A 154 -2.13 8.00 10.30
C ARG A 154 -1.60 8.36 8.92
N ILE A 155 -1.79 7.48 7.93
CA ILE A 155 -1.42 7.75 6.53
C ILE A 155 -2.26 8.90 6.01
N ASP A 156 -3.56 8.84 6.22
CA ASP A 156 -4.53 9.89 5.88
C ASP A 156 -4.12 11.26 6.45
N GLU A 157 -3.91 11.34 7.78
CA GLU A 157 -3.41 12.54 8.45
C GLU A 157 -2.10 13.08 7.84
N MET A 158 -1.22 12.20 7.36
CA MET A 158 0.04 12.59 6.73
C MET A 158 -0.08 13.03 5.28
N VAL A 159 -1.13 12.67 4.56
CA VAL A 159 -1.29 12.97 3.13
C VAL A 159 -2.14 14.21 2.89
N ASP A 160 -3.29 14.35 3.55
CA ASP A 160 -4.22 15.45 3.28
C ASP A 160 -4.76 16.16 4.53
N GLY A 161 -4.22 15.85 5.71
CA GLY A 161 -4.56 16.54 6.94
C GLY A 161 -5.67 15.87 7.76
N GLY A 162 -6.12 14.68 7.38
CA GLY A 162 -6.88 13.77 8.25
C GLY A 162 -8.35 14.13 8.40
N ASP A 163 -8.97 14.66 7.35
CA ASP A 163 -10.43 14.85 7.30
C ASP A 163 -11.05 13.84 6.35
N ILE A 164 -11.44 12.69 6.91
CA ILE A 164 -12.22 11.66 6.20
C ILE A 164 -13.56 12.16 5.63
N ASN A 165 -13.97 13.41 5.93
CA ASN A 165 -15.20 14.03 5.40
C ASN A 165 -14.91 15.20 4.44
N GLY A 166 -13.64 15.47 4.14
CA GLY A 166 -13.17 16.69 3.50
C GLY A 166 -12.49 16.43 2.17
N ASN A 167 -13.20 15.89 1.19
CA ASN A 167 -12.81 15.87 -0.23
C ASN A 167 -11.47 15.15 -0.57
N GLY A 168 -10.93 14.37 0.36
CA GLY A 168 -9.83 13.43 0.20
C GLY A 168 -10.13 12.25 1.11
N LEU A 169 -10.13 11.04 0.56
CA LEU A 169 -10.80 9.83 1.07
C LEU A 169 -12.33 9.91 1.00
N LEU A 170 -12.91 9.28 -0.01
CA LEU A 170 -14.35 9.23 -0.18
C LEU A 170 -14.96 8.33 0.90
N ASP A 171 -15.57 9.01 1.86
CA ASP A 171 -16.66 8.52 2.71
C ASP A 171 -17.74 7.85 1.86
N GLU A 172 -17.81 6.52 1.91
CA GLU A 172 -19.05 5.82 1.62
C GLU A 172 -20.06 6.19 2.69
N GLY A 173 -20.86 7.22 2.40
CA GLY A 173 -22.00 7.59 3.21
C GLY A 173 -22.80 6.34 3.63
N ASN A 174 -22.76 6.07 4.94
CA ASN A 174 -23.36 4.95 5.69
C ASN A 174 -22.51 3.72 6.00
N VAL A 175 -21.18 3.76 5.89
CA VAL A 175 -20.36 2.66 6.41
C VAL A 175 -19.46 3.19 7.54
N ARG A 176 -19.81 2.83 8.78
CA ARG A 176 -18.95 3.01 9.99
C ARG A 176 -17.71 2.12 9.98
N GLU A 177 -17.26 1.74 8.81
CA GLU A 177 -16.19 0.79 8.56
C GLU A 177 -15.43 1.52 7.44
N ALA A 178 -14.12 1.82 7.55
CA ALA A 178 -13.16 0.90 6.96
C ALA A 178 -13.92 -0.22 6.26
N THR A 179 -14.44 0.03 5.05
CA THR A 179 -15.18 -0.97 4.27
C THR A 179 -14.43 -2.27 4.46
N ALA A 180 -15.15 -3.37 4.66
CA ALA A 180 -14.67 -4.64 5.21
C ALA A 180 -13.46 -5.30 4.47
N THR A 181 -12.72 -4.55 3.66
CA THR A 181 -11.59 -4.80 2.76
C THR A 181 -10.34 -3.94 3.00
N GLY A 182 -10.32 -2.88 3.83
CA GLY A 182 -9.05 -2.29 4.32
C GLY A 182 -8.13 -1.56 3.31
N GLU A 183 -8.70 -0.96 2.27
CA GLU A 183 -7.95 -0.27 1.20
C GLU A 183 -7.81 1.25 1.43
N LEU A 184 -6.73 1.85 0.93
CA LEU A 184 -6.46 3.30 1.05
C LEU A 184 -6.08 3.90 -0.29
N ASN A 185 -6.70 5.03 -0.65
CA ASN A 185 -6.64 5.60 -1.99
C ASN A 185 -5.84 6.91 -2.00
N PHE A 186 -4.93 7.04 -2.97
CA PHE A 186 -4.16 8.27 -3.19
C PHE A 186 -4.41 8.83 -4.57
N LEU A 187 -4.88 10.07 -4.66
CA LEU A 187 -5.03 10.77 -5.93
C LEU A 187 -3.65 11.14 -6.51
N LEU A 188 -3.34 10.59 -7.69
CA LEU A 188 -2.10 10.86 -8.40
C LEU A 188 -2.19 12.13 -9.25
N ALA A 189 -3.28 12.27 -10.00
CA ALA A 189 -3.58 13.38 -10.89
C ALA A 189 -5.10 13.42 -11.18
N GLU A 190 -5.65 14.62 -11.33
CA GLU A 190 -7.01 14.87 -11.87
C GLU A 190 -6.88 15.27 -13.35
N PHE A 191 -7.86 14.89 -14.17
CA PHE A 191 -7.92 15.19 -15.61
C PHE A 191 -9.13 16.03 -15.99
#